data_AF-A0AAE7BPI8-F1
#
_entry.id   AF-A0AAE7BPI8-F1
#
_cell.length_a   1.000
_cell.length_b   1.000
_cell.length_c   1.000
_cell.angle_alpha   90.00
_cell.angle_beta   90.00
_cell.angle_gamma   90.00
#
_symmetry.space_group_name_H-M   'P 1'
#
loop_
_entity.id
_entity.type
_entity.pdbx_description
1 polymer ?
#
loop_
_entity_poly.entity_id
_entity_poly.type
_entity_poly.pdbx_seq_one_letter_code
_entity_poly.pdbx_strand_id
1 'polypeptide(L)'
;MDRSTSDALRHKVMNLYQIQMASLDQNSQLITQLLPETSTQNRFITQILVENKHLLSRLQQINATRKVGVMDFADPISIGSRLLKTDSQAQLLCRNSFLYPELCKYRRNFYYRNKLDPKKGFYSEALIYVEHVKFLRDAKQDKILSQARYADVAASSPPNIQQITKLSGKKPDQKQLQLSMQTKILQTLRAFKQAQATVLILGAFGCGASGNDPKLVAQSFCSCLKRAEFKGVFKQIYFDIWQDPATLVEFKRAFAA
;
A
#
# COMPACT_ATOMS: atom_id res chain seq x y z
N MET A 1 17.25 11.38 9.56
CA MET A 1 16.54 12.65 9.80
C MET A 1 16.46 12.83 11.31
N ASP A 2 16.87 13.97 11.85
CA ASP A 2 16.84 14.19 13.31
C ASP A 2 15.41 14.46 13.81
N ARG A 3 15.21 14.40 15.14
CA ARG A 3 13.88 14.54 15.76
C ARG A 3 13.27 15.93 15.50
N SER A 4 14.09 16.97 15.50
CA SER A 4 13.68 18.36 15.28
C SER A 4 13.10 18.57 13.87
N THR A 5 13.75 18.00 12.85
CA THR A 5 13.28 18.06 11.45
C THR A 5 11.99 17.25 11.26
N SER A 6 11.86 16.10 11.92
CA SER A 6 10.64 15.28 11.89
C SER A 6 9.43 16.02 12.48
N ASP A 7 9.60 16.66 13.63
CA ASP A 7 8.54 17.44 14.28
C ASP A 7 8.13 18.67 13.45
N ALA A 8 9.10 19.42 12.90
CA ALA A 8 8.82 20.55 12.00
C ALA A 8 8.03 20.12 10.75
N LEU A 9 8.38 18.98 10.16
CA LEU A 9 7.67 18.43 9.01
C LEU A 9 6.25 18.00 9.37
N ARG A 10 6.05 17.39 10.54
CA ARG A 10 4.72 17.06 11.08
C ARG A 10 3.85 18.31 11.21
N HIS A 11 4.36 19.38 11.84
CA HIS A 11 3.61 20.63 12.00
C HIS A 11 3.21 21.24 10.66
N LYS A 12 4.13 21.31 9.69
CA LYS A 12 3.84 21.81 8.35
C LYS A 12 2.75 21.00 7.64
N VAL A 13 2.80 19.67 7.75
CA VAL A 13 1.80 18.76 7.15
C VAL A 13 0.43 18.96 7.79
N MET A 14 0.35 19.07 9.12
CA MET A 14 -0.92 19.28 9.83
C MET A 14 -1.57 20.62 9.48
N ASN A 15 -0.78 21.69 9.33
CA ASN A 15 -1.31 22.99 8.91
C ASN A 15 -1.86 22.93 7.47
N LEU A 16 -1.18 22.22 6.56
CA LEU A 16 -1.67 22.02 5.20
C LEU A 16 -3.01 21.27 5.16
N TYR A 17 -3.20 20.30 6.07
CA TYR A 17 -4.48 19.62 6.22
C TYR A 17 -5.60 20.58 6.58
N GLN A 18 -5.40 21.44 7.57
CA GLN A 18 -6.44 22.39 7.99
C GLN A 18 -6.85 23.37 6.88
N ILE A 19 -5.90 23.77 6.03
CA ILE A 19 -6.15 24.77 4.98
C ILE A 19 -6.79 24.16 3.73
N GLN A 20 -6.31 22.99 3.29
CA GLN A 20 -6.67 22.45 1.97
C GLN A 20 -7.66 21.29 2.02
N MET A 21 -7.83 20.59 3.16
CA MET A 21 -8.67 19.38 3.21
C MET A 21 -10.09 19.60 2.69
N ALA A 22 -10.71 20.72 3.05
CA ALA A 22 -12.10 21.01 2.70
C ALA A 22 -12.33 21.23 1.20
N SER A 23 -11.26 21.48 0.43
CA SER A 23 -11.34 21.72 -1.01
C SER A 23 -10.79 20.56 -1.86
N LEU A 24 -10.48 19.41 -1.25
CA LEU A 24 -10.00 18.24 -1.97
C LEU A 24 -11.15 17.27 -2.27
N ASP A 25 -11.16 16.75 -3.49
CA ASP A 25 -12.12 15.74 -3.97
C ASP A 25 -11.84 14.33 -3.44
N GLN A 26 -10.89 14.17 -2.53
CA GLN A 26 -10.52 12.86 -2.00
C GLN A 26 -11.66 12.27 -1.16
N ASN A 27 -11.93 11.00 -1.41
CA ASN A 27 -12.95 10.26 -0.69
C ASN A 27 -12.39 8.92 -0.22
N SER A 28 -12.85 8.44 0.92
CA SER A 28 -12.44 7.14 1.44
C SER A 28 -13.62 6.24 1.74
N GLN A 29 -13.35 4.94 1.65
CA GLN A 29 -14.27 3.89 2.05
C GLN A 29 -13.53 2.76 2.76
N LEU A 30 -14.21 2.13 3.70
CA LEU A 30 -13.75 0.89 4.33
C LEU A 30 -14.41 -0.28 3.62
N ILE A 31 -13.61 -1.12 2.97
CA ILE A 31 -14.07 -2.33 2.30
C ILE A 31 -13.82 -3.51 3.23
N THR A 32 -14.88 -4.03 3.85
CA THR A 32 -14.81 -5.16 4.80
C THR A 32 -15.15 -6.50 4.18
N GLN A 33 -15.99 -6.50 3.14
CA GLN A 33 -16.38 -7.72 2.42
C GLN A 33 -15.42 -7.99 1.27
N LEU A 34 -15.16 -9.27 1.01
CA LEU A 34 -14.33 -9.63 -0.13
C LEU A 34 -15.02 -9.22 -1.42
N LEU A 35 -14.32 -8.43 -2.23
CA LEU A 35 -14.82 -7.99 -3.52
C LEU A 35 -14.93 -9.20 -4.44
N PRO A 36 -16.01 -9.30 -5.23
CA PRO A 36 -16.22 -10.44 -6.09
C PRO A 36 -15.19 -10.48 -7.23
N GLU A 37 -14.92 -11.68 -7.71
CA GLU A 37 -14.26 -11.85 -9.00
C GLU A 37 -15.16 -11.28 -10.10
N THR A 38 -14.56 -10.57 -11.05
CA THR A 38 -15.27 -9.96 -12.18
C THR A 38 -14.54 -10.27 -13.48
N SER A 39 -15.27 -10.34 -14.60
CA SER A 39 -14.66 -10.51 -15.91
C SER A 39 -13.81 -9.29 -16.31
N THR A 40 -13.03 -9.42 -17.37
CA THR A 40 -12.18 -8.36 -17.91
C THR A 40 -12.39 -8.25 -19.41
N GLN A 41 -12.27 -7.03 -19.94
CA GLN A 41 -12.27 -6.76 -21.37
C GLN A 41 -10.89 -6.95 -22.01
N ASN A 42 -9.87 -7.32 -21.22
CA ASN A 42 -8.51 -7.58 -21.69
C ASN A 42 -7.94 -6.43 -22.54
N ARG A 43 -8.04 -5.20 -22.03
CA ARG A 43 -7.78 -3.96 -22.79
C ARG A 43 -6.30 -3.68 -23.04
N PHE A 44 -5.41 -4.24 -22.22
CA PHE A 44 -3.98 -3.94 -22.25
C PHE A 44 -3.13 -5.21 -22.34
N ILE A 45 -1.93 -5.06 -22.90
CA ILE A 45 -0.83 -5.98 -22.63
C ILE A 45 -0.14 -5.46 -21.36
N THR A 46 -0.34 -6.15 -20.24
CA THR A 46 0.18 -5.72 -18.94
C THR A 46 1.70 -5.82 -18.90
N GLN A 47 2.36 -4.70 -18.61
CA GLN A 47 3.80 -4.65 -18.35
C GLN A 47 4.04 -4.70 -16.84
N ILE A 48 4.85 -5.66 -16.37
CA ILE A 48 5.25 -5.78 -14.97
C ILE A 48 6.73 -5.42 -14.87
N LEU A 49 7.06 -4.46 -14.02
CA LEU A 49 8.43 -3.98 -13.81
C LEU A 49 8.80 -4.12 -12.33
N VAL A 50 9.97 -4.68 -12.06
CA VAL A 50 10.52 -4.85 -10.70
C VAL A 50 11.80 -4.03 -10.59
N GLU A 51 11.74 -2.93 -9.83
CA GLU A 51 12.78 -1.89 -9.87
C GLU A 51 13.19 -1.40 -8.48
N ASN A 52 14.45 -1.00 -8.35
CA ASN A 52 14.93 -0.24 -7.20
C ASN A 52 14.56 1.24 -7.37
N LYS A 53 13.32 1.58 -7.03
CA LYS A 53 12.79 2.94 -7.23
C LYS A 53 12.09 3.46 -5.98
N HIS A 54 12.30 4.74 -5.69
CA HIS A 54 11.59 5.43 -4.63
C HIS A 54 10.16 5.81 -5.10
N LEU A 55 9.16 5.52 -4.26
CA LEU A 55 7.73 5.67 -4.58
C LEU A 55 7.36 7.09 -5.07
N LEU A 56 7.80 8.13 -4.38
CA LEU A 56 7.49 9.52 -4.81
C LEU A 56 8.15 9.88 -6.14
N SER A 57 9.34 9.31 -6.43
CA SER A 57 9.98 9.50 -7.73
C SER A 57 9.20 8.79 -8.84
N ARG A 58 8.71 7.57 -8.57
CA ARG A 58 7.82 6.85 -9.50
C ARG A 58 6.57 7.66 -9.84
N LEU A 59 5.87 8.16 -8.82
CA LEU A 59 4.65 8.95 -9.02
C LEU A 59 4.87 10.17 -9.91
N GLN A 60 6.05 10.80 -9.83
CA GLN A 60 6.38 11.94 -10.69
C GLN A 60 6.65 11.57 -12.14
N GLN A 61 7.12 10.35 -12.41
CA GLN A 61 7.44 9.87 -13.76
C GLN A 61 6.22 9.34 -14.50
N ILE A 62 5.15 9.01 -13.77
CA ILE A 62 3.88 8.59 -14.38
C ILE A 62 3.15 9.82 -14.92
N ASN A 63 2.57 9.69 -16.11
CA ASN A 63 1.76 10.74 -16.72
C ASN A 63 0.56 11.08 -15.81
N ALA A 64 0.32 12.38 -15.58
CA ALA A 64 -0.73 12.88 -14.69
C ALA A 64 -2.15 12.40 -15.06
N THR A 65 -2.38 12.09 -16.34
CA THR A 65 -3.70 11.65 -16.84
C THR A 65 -3.98 10.17 -16.56
N ARG A 66 -3.00 9.41 -16.07
CA ARG A 66 -3.18 7.99 -15.73
C ARG A 66 -3.80 7.88 -14.34
N LYS A 67 -4.83 7.03 -14.21
CA LYS A 67 -5.35 6.63 -12.90
C LYS A 67 -4.38 5.63 -12.26
N VAL A 68 -3.69 6.08 -11.21
CA VAL A 68 -2.66 5.34 -10.48
C VAL A 68 -3.24 4.77 -9.19
N GLY A 69 -2.97 3.50 -8.90
CA GLY A 69 -3.23 2.86 -7.62
C GLY A 69 -1.93 2.58 -6.86
N VAL A 70 -1.85 2.96 -5.59
CA VAL A 70 -0.71 2.72 -4.71
C VAL A 70 -1.14 1.83 -3.55
N MET A 71 -0.45 0.71 -3.36
CA MET A 71 -0.69 -0.13 -2.19
C MET A 71 0.07 0.44 -0.98
N ASP A 72 -0.65 0.76 0.10
CA ASP A 72 -0.07 1.14 1.38
C ASP A 72 0.02 -0.08 2.30
N PHE A 73 1.23 -0.41 2.76
CA PHE A 73 1.51 -1.53 3.66
C PHE A 73 1.15 -1.15 5.10
N ALA A 74 -0.14 -1.18 5.38
CA ALA A 74 -0.73 -0.53 6.52
C ALA A 74 -0.44 -1.23 7.85
N ASP A 75 -0.02 -0.46 8.86
CA ASP A 75 -0.14 -0.90 10.26
C ASP A 75 -1.63 -1.13 10.58
N PRO A 76 -2.00 -2.34 11.06
CA PRO A 76 -3.39 -2.71 11.32
C PRO A 76 -3.98 -2.06 12.56
N ILE A 77 -3.16 -1.58 13.50
CA ILE A 77 -3.59 -1.13 14.84
C ILE A 77 -3.28 0.35 15.06
N SER A 78 -2.12 0.83 14.61
CA SER A 78 -1.64 2.18 14.90
C SER A 78 -1.67 3.09 13.68
N ILE A 79 -2.47 4.15 13.78
CA ILE A 79 -2.43 5.26 12.83
C ILE A 79 -1.45 6.36 13.28
N GLY A 80 -1.29 6.58 14.59
CA GLY A 80 -0.55 7.70 15.16
C GLY A 80 0.96 7.64 14.93
N SER A 81 1.53 6.44 14.80
CA SER A 81 2.95 6.24 14.51
C SER A 81 3.36 6.71 13.11
N ARG A 82 2.39 6.94 12.22
CA ARG A 82 2.64 7.24 10.80
C ARG A 82 3.18 8.64 10.52
N LEU A 83 3.16 9.53 11.52
CA LEU A 83 3.70 10.90 11.41
C LEU A 83 5.00 11.13 12.20
N LEU A 84 5.55 10.11 12.88
CA LEU A 84 6.61 10.30 13.88
C LEU A 84 8.01 9.86 13.42
N LYS A 85 8.12 8.86 12.52
CA LYS A 85 9.41 8.32 12.02
C LYS A 85 9.43 8.23 10.48
N THR A 86 10.59 7.93 9.90
CA THR A 86 10.85 8.00 8.44
C THR A 86 10.98 6.66 7.73
N ASP A 87 10.90 5.54 8.45
CA ASP A 87 11.58 4.32 8.00
C ASP A 87 10.66 3.36 7.24
N SER A 88 9.36 3.65 7.16
CA SER A 88 8.39 2.81 6.44
C SER A 88 7.68 3.54 5.30
N GLN A 89 7.26 2.77 4.29
CA GLN A 89 6.45 3.27 3.16
C GLN A 89 5.15 3.93 3.64
N ALA A 90 4.47 3.33 4.63
CA ALA A 90 3.26 3.87 5.23
C ALA A 90 3.45 5.28 5.82
N GLN A 91 4.60 5.51 6.48
CA GLN A 91 4.99 6.83 6.99
C GLN A 91 5.31 7.81 5.86
N LEU A 92 6.04 7.35 4.83
CA LEU A 92 6.33 8.14 3.64
C LEU A 92 5.04 8.66 2.99
N LEU A 93 4.05 7.79 2.78
CA LEU A 93 2.76 8.17 2.21
C LEU A 93 2.04 9.20 3.08
N CYS A 94 1.90 8.95 4.38
CA CYS A 94 1.18 9.85 5.29
C CYS A 94 1.82 11.23 5.45
N ARG A 95 3.14 11.35 5.26
CA ARG A 95 3.86 12.61 5.41
C ARG A 95 3.90 13.46 4.14
N ASN A 96 3.80 12.82 2.99
CA ASN A 96 3.99 13.47 1.69
C ASN A 96 2.69 13.60 0.90
N SER A 97 1.56 13.23 1.51
CA SER A 97 0.24 13.25 0.89
C SER A 97 -0.84 13.60 1.91
N PHE A 98 -2.06 13.73 1.42
CA PHE A 98 -3.27 13.93 2.22
C PHE A 98 -3.96 12.63 2.65
N LEU A 99 -3.23 11.51 2.69
CA LEU A 99 -3.73 10.20 3.10
C LEU A 99 -4.11 10.14 4.59
N TYR A 100 -3.29 10.73 5.47
CA TYR A 100 -3.44 10.55 6.92
C TYR A 100 -4.83 10.98 7.48
N PRO A 101 -5.40 12.13 7.08
CA PRO A 101 -6.75 12.51 7.49
C PRO A 101 -7.83 11.51 7.09
N GLU A 102 -7.73 10.90 5.91
CA GLU A 102 -8.69 9.87 5.44
C GLU A 102 -8.61 8.63 6.29
N LEU A 103 -7.39 8.15 6.56
CA LEU A 103 -7.18 7.01 7.46
C LEU A 103 -7.76 7.29 8.86
N CYS A 104 -7.72 8.54 9.36
CA CYS A 104 -8.25 8.91 10.67
C CYS A 104 -9.76 8.71 10.80
N LYS A 105 -10.52 8.76 9.70
CA LYS A 105 -11.96 8.50 9.68
C LYS A 105 -12.29 7.06 10.16
N TYR A 106 -11.34 6.13 10.06
CA TYR A 106 -11.54 4.70 10.37
C TYR A 106 -10.95 4.22 11.69
N ARG A 107 -10.58 5.13 12.62
CA ARG A 107 -10.04 4.78 13.95
C ARG A 107 -10.85 3.70 14.68
N ARG A 108 -12.18 3.83 14.68
CA ARG A 108 -13.08 2.88 15.36
C ARG A 108 -13.32 1.60 14.55
N ASN A 109 -13.52 1.73 13.24
CA ASN A 109 -14.04 0.62 12.42
C ASN A 109 -12.96 -0.28 11.81
N PHE A 110 -11.72 0.21 11.67
CA PHE A 110 -10.59 -0.58 11.17
C PHE A 110 -9.57 -0.85 12.29
N TYR A 111 -8.94 0.22 12.79
CA TYR A 111 -7.81 0.10 13.73
C TYR A 111 -8.20 -0.51 15.08
N TYR A 112 -9.27 0.01 15.69
CA TYR A 112 -9.74 -0.52 16.96
C TYR A 112 -10.29 -1.95 16.82
N ARG A 113 -10.95 -2.29 15.71
CA ARG A 113 -11.40 -3.67 15.45
C ARG A 113 -10.24 -4.65 15.33
N ASN A 114 -9.20 -4.31 14.57
CA ASN A 114 -7.99 -5.14 14.49
C ASN A 114 -7.22 -5.23 15.82
N LYS A 115 -7.37 -4.23 16.70
CA LYS A 115 -6.81 -4.27 18.06
C LYS A 115 -7.58 -5.26 18.95
N LEU A 116 -8.91 -5.26 18.86
CA LEU A 116 -9.78 -6.16 19.63
C LEU A 116 -9.65 -7.61 19.16
N ASP A 117 -9.65 -7.83 17.85
CA ASP A 117 -9.45 -9.14 17.24
C ASP A 117 -8.28 -9.09 16.24
N PRO A 118 -7.05 -9.35 16.70
CA PRO A 118 -5.89 -9.41 15.81
C PRO A 118 -5.89 -10.63 14.90
N LYS A 119 -6.86 -11.55 15.01
CA LYS A 119 -6.89 -12.84 14.31
C LYS A 119 -5.54 -13.58 14.40
N LYS A 120 -5.00 -13.72 15.61
CA LYS A 120 -3.67 -14.29 15.87
C LYS A 120 -2.52 -13.62 15.09
N GLY A 121 -2.65 -12.36 14.69
CA GLY A 121 -1.66 -11.61 13.91
C GLY A 121 -1.82 -11.70 12.38
N PHE A 122 -2.85 -12.40 11.88
CA PHE A 122 -3.20 -12.36 10.46
C PHE A 122 -4.00 -11.10 10.08
N TYR A 123 -4.73 -10.53 11.05
CA TYR A 123 -5.63 -9.38 10.91
C TYR A 123 -6.73 -9.57 9.86
N SER A 124 -7.71 -8.67 9.87
CA SER A 124 -8.80 -8.71 8.88
C SER A 124 -8.31 -8.53 7.45
N GLU A 125 -9.10 -9.05 6.51
CA GLU A 125 -8.96 -8.90 5.06
C GLU A 125 -9.45 -7.52 4.58
N ALA A 126 -9.99 -6.72 5.50
CA ALA A 126 -10.47 -5.39 5.21
C ALA A 126 -9.34 -4.48 4.72
N LEU A 127 -9.68 -3.52 3.88
CA LEU A 127 -8.78 -2.45 3.47
C LEU A 127 -9.50 -1.10 3.47
N ILE A 128 -8.75 -0.04 3.71
CA ILE A 128 -9.24 1.33 3.52
C ILE A 128 -8.82 1.74 2.12
N TYR A 129 -9.80 2.04 1.26
CA TYR A 129 -9.56 2.57 -0.07
C TYR A 129 -9.77 4.07 -0.06
N VAL A 130 -8.81 4.82 -0.58
CA VAL A 130 -8.84 6.28 -0.63
C VAL A 130 -8.62 6.73 -2.07
N GLU A 131 -9.61 7.38 -2.65
CA GLU A 131 -9.56 7.92 -4.00
C GLU A 131 -8.91 9.30 -4.02
N HIS A 132 -8.20 9.58 -5.12
CA HIS A 132 -7.71 10.92 -5.45
C HIS A 132 -6.83 11.57 -4.37
N VAL A 133 -5.98 10.77 -3.71
CA VAL A 133 -5.06 11.27 -2.68
C VAL A 133 -4.05 12.23 -3.32
N LYS A 134 -4.01 13.46 -2.82
CA LYS A 134 -3.08 14.49 -3.26
C LYS A 134 -1.69 14.28 -2.65
N PHE A 135 -0.67 14.16 -3.50
CA PHE A 135 0.74 14.11 -3.15
C PHE A 135 1.40 15.45 -3.43
N LEU A 136 2.11 15.97 -2.42
CA LEU A 136 2.59 17.34 -2.41
C LEU A 136 4.10 17.48 -2.58
N ARG A 137 4.88 16.43 -2.30
CA ARG A 137 6.33 16.56 -2.12
C ARG A 137 7.11 15.74 -3.11
N ASP A 138 8.34 16.15 -3.31
CA ASP A 138 9.29 15.42 -4.12
C ASP A 138 9.93 14.23 -3.40
N ALA A 139 10.77 13.47 -4.12
CA ALA A 139 11.44 12.31 -3.55
C ALA A 139 12.42 12.68 -2.42
N LYS A 140 13.02 13.89 -2.46
CA LYS A 140 13.89 14.41 -1.39
C LYS A 140 13.09 14.91 -0.19
N GLN A 141 11.80 15.17 -0.36
CA GLN A 141 10.84 15.66 0.65
C GLN A 141 11.14 17.08 1.15
N ASP A 142 12.09 17.78 0.54
CA ASP A 142 12.54 19.12 0.91
C ASP A 142 11.67 20.21 0.24
N LYS A 143 10.98 19.89 -0.85
CA LYS A 143 10.18 20.84 -1.64
C LYS A 143 8.73 20.39 -1.83
N ILE A 144 7.84 21.38 -1.94
CA ILE A 144 6.47 21.18 -2.44
C ILE A 144 6.51 21.24 -3.96
N LEU A 145 5.82 20.31 -4.62
CA LEU A 145 5.72 20.26 -6.07
C LEU A 145 4.90 21.43 -6.61
N SER A 146 5.35 22.01 -7.72
CA SER A 146 4.59 23.02 -8.47
C SER A 146 3.29 22.45 -9.04
N GLN A 147 3.31 21.18 -9.41
CA GLN A 147 2.13 20.41 -9.82
C GLN A 147 1.95 19.21 -8.89
N ALA A 148 0.81 19.17 -8.21
CA ALA A 148 0.46 18.03 -7.37
C ALA A 148 0.28 16.76 -8.21
N ARG A 149 0.59 15.62 -7.60
CA ARG A 149 0.28 14.31 -8.18
C ARG A 149 -0.89 13.70 -7.41
N TYR A 150 -1.69 12.90 -8.09
CA TYR A 150 -2.84 12.23 -7.50
C TYR A 150 -2.75 10.73 -7.75
N ALA A 151 -3.11 9.94 -6.75
CA ALA A 151 -3.25 8.51 -6.87
C ALA A 151 -4.30 8.00 -5.89
N ASP A 152 -4.93 6.88 -6.23
CA ASP A 152 -5.74 6.15 -5.27
C ASP A 152 -4.81 5.32 -4.37
N VAL A 153 -5.17 5.15 -3.11
CA VAL A 153 -4.38 4.41 -2.13
C VAL A 153 -5.23 3.30 -1.52
N ALA A 154 -4.75 2.07 -1.57
CA ALA A 154 -5.34 0.94 -0.86
C ALA A 154 -4.46 0.60 0.36
N ALA A 155 -4.93 0.99 1.55
CA ALA A 155 -4.27 0.68 2.82
C ALA A 155 -4.71 -0.70 3.30
N SER A 156 -3.83 -1.68 3.11
CA SER A 156 -4.05 -3.09 3.43
C SER A 156 -2.96 -3.57 4.40
N SER A 157 -3.35 -4.37 5.39
CA SER A 157 -2.43 -4.84 6.44
C SER A 157 -1.95 -6.26 6.17
N PRO A 158 -0.63 -6.49 6.04
CA PRO A 158 -0.10 -7.83 5.82
C PRO A 158 -0.23 -8.67 7.11
N PRO A 159 -0.18 -10.01 7.01
CA PRO A 159 0.07 -10.85 8.18
C PRO A 159 1.37 -10.42 8.87
N ASN A 160 1.38 -10.44 10.21
CA ASN A 160 2.56 -10.08 10.99
C ASN A 160 3.15 -11.33 11.65
N ILE A 161 4.26 -11.83 11.10
CA ILE A 161 4.94 -13.06 11.55
C ILE A 161 5.39 -12.96 13.00
N GLN A 162 5.86 -11.78 13.42
CA GLN A 162 6.28 -11.55 14.81
C GLN A 162 5.08 -11.66 15.76
N GLN A 163 3.97 -11.01 15.40
CA GLN A 163 2.74 -11.07 16.20
C GLN A 163 2.12 -12.47 16.20
N ILE A 164 2.15 -13.19 15.08
CA ILE A 164 1.67 -14.57 15.00
C ILE A 164 2.48 -15.47 15.93
N THR A 165 3.81 -15.37 15.86
CA THR A 165 4.71 -16.16 16.70
C THR A 165 4.49 -15.85 18.18
N LYS A 166 4.34 -14.57 18.53
CA LYS A 166 4.08 -14.12 19.89
C LYS A 166 2.75 -14.63 20.44
N LEU A 167 1.67 -14.56 19.66
CA LEU A 167 0.32 -14.94 20.12
C LEU A 167 0.07 -16.45 20.08
N SER A 168 0.73 -17.17 19.16
CA SER A 168 0.48 -18.60 18.93
C SER A 168 1.56 -19.52 19.51
N GLY A 169 2.69 -18.96 19.97
CA GLY A 169 3.85 -19.71 20.47
C GLY A 169 4.68 -20.43 19.40
N LYS A 170 4.30 -20.31 18.12
CA LYS A 170 4.98 -20.95 16.98
C LYS A 170 4.85 -20.12 15.71
N LYS A 171 5.76 -20.33 14.75
CA LYS A 171 5.66 -19.72 13.41
C LYS A 171 4.37 -20.16 12.70
N PRO A 172 3.79 -19.31 11.83
CA PRO A 172 2.61 -19.67 11.06
C PRO A 172 2.88 -20.87 10.14
N ASP A 173 1.83 -21.66 9.92
CA ASP A 173 1.81 -22.62 8.82
C ASP A 173 1.96 -21.88 7.47
N GLN A 174 2.79 -22.42 6.58
CA GLN A 174 3.08 -21.76 5.31
C GLN A 174 1.86 -21.67 4.38
N LYS A 175 0.99 -22.69 4.36
CA LYS A 175 -0.21 -22.67 3.51
C LYS A 175 -1.20 -21.63 4.03
N GLN A 176 -1.40 -21.57 5.34
CA GLN A 176 -2.24 -20.54 5.96
C GLN A 176 -1.72 -19.13 5.69
N LEU A 177 -0.41 -18.92 5.81
CA LEU A 177 0.23 -17.64 5.51
C LEU A 177 0.06 -17.23 4.05
N GLN A 178 0.31 -18.17 3.12
CA GLN A 178 0.14 -17.94 1.69
C GLN A 178 -1.32 -17.62 1.35
N LEU A 179 -2.28 -18.34 1.91
CA LEU A 179 -3.71 -18.07 1.70
C LEU A 179 -4.10 -16.69 2.21
N SER A 180 -3.69 -16.31 3.42
CA SER A 180 -3.97 -14.99 3.98
C SER A 180 -3.35 -13.87 3.12
N MET A 181 -2.11 -14.06 2.68
CA MET A 181 -1.40 -13.13 1.80
C MET A 181 -2.13 -12.95 0.46
N GLN A 182 -2.48 -14.06 -0.21
CA GLN A 182 -3.18 -14.04 -1.49
C GLN A 182 -4.56 -13.37 -1.37
N THR A 183 -5.34 -13.67 -0.32
CA THR A 183 -6.65 -13.04 -0.11
C THR A 183 -6.53 -11.51 0.00
N LYS A 184 -5.56 -11.00 0.76
CA LYS A 184 -5.32 -9.56 0.91
C LYS A 184 -4.83 -8.91 -0.38
N ILE A 185 -4.00 -9.60 -1.15
CA ILE A 185 -3.54 -9.16 -2.49
C ILE A 185 -4.73 -9.09 -3.45
N LEU A 186 -5.55 -10.14 -3.53
CA LEU A 186 -6.73 -10.18 -4.40
C LEU A 186 -7.72 -9.06 -4.07
N GLN A 187 -8.01 -8.87 -2.78
CA GLN A 187 -8.88 -7.78 -2.33
C GLN A 187 -8.38 -6.42 -2.81
N THR A 188 -7.07 -6.19 -2.67
CA THR A 188 -6.41 -4.94 -3.08
C THR A 188 -6.45 -4.74 -4.61
N LEU A 189 -6.11 -5.78 -5.38
CA LEU A 189 -6.14 -5.73 -6.84
C LEU A 189 -7.57 -5.53 -7.38
N ARG A 190 -8.57 -6.16 -6.76
CA ARG A 190 -9.99 -5.97 -7.10
C ARG A 190 -10.46 -4.56 -6.81
N ALA A 191 -10.05 -3.96 -5.69
CA ALA A 191 -10.36 -2.57 -5.38
C ALA A 191 -9.80 -1.62 -6.44
N PHE A 192 -8.52 -1.80 -6.82
CA PHE A 192 -7.93 -1.02 -7.92
C PHE A 192 -8.63 -1.23 -9.27
N LYS A 193 -9.02 -2.49 -9.57
CA LYS A 193 -9.77 -2.81 -10.78
C LYS A 193 -11.13 -2.13 -10.82
N GLN A 194 -11.89 -2.17 -9.73
CA GLN A 194 -13.20 -1.52 -9.62
C GLN A 194 -13.08 0.00 -9.79
N ALA A 195 -12.05 0.60 -9.21
CA ALA A 195 -11.73 2.01 -9.39
C ALA A 195 -11.15 2.33 -10.78
N GLN A 196 -10.94 1.35 -11.66
CA GLN A 196 -10.39 1.54 -13.00
C GLN A 196 -8.96 2.11 -13.01
N ALA A 197 -8.16 1.82 -11.98
CA ALA A 197 -6.75 2.13 -12.00
C ALA A 197 -6.05 1.33 -13.11
N THR A 198 -5.19 1.99 -13.88
CA THR A 198 -4.48 1.38 -15.02
C THR A 198 -2.99 1.22 -14.77
N VAL A 199 -2.44 1.95 -13.80
CA VAL A 199 -1.05 1.86 -13.37
C VAL A 199 -1.03 1.55 -11.88
N LEU A 200 -0.31 0.50 -11.48
CA LEU A 200 -0.17 0.14 -10.07
C LEU A 200 1.25 0.36 -9.58
N ILE A 201 1.39 0.86 -8.35
CA ILE A 201 2.64 0.87 -7.59
C ILE A 201 2.43 -0.04 -6.37
N LEU A 202 3.03 -1.22 -6.45
CA LEU A 202 3.06 -2.27 -5.45
C LEU A 202 4.48 -2.36 -4.86
N GLY A 203 4.78 -3.44 -4.14
CA GLY A 203 6.12 -3.69 -3.62
C GLY A 203 6.16 -4.84 -2.62
N ALA A 204 7.14 -4.78 -1.73
CA ALA A 204 7.47 -5.80 -0.74
C ALA A 204 6.48 -5.86 0.44
N PHE A 205 5.23 -6.23 0.16
CA PHE A 205 4.13 -6.23 1.11
C PHE A 205 4.44 -7.05 2.38
N GLY A 206 4.66 -6.35 3.50
CA GLY A 206 4.95 -6.97 4.79
C GLY A 206 6.33 -7.60 4.95
N CYS A 207 7.29 -7.36 4.03
CA CYS A 207 8.63 -7.97 4.11
C CYS A 207 9.54 -7.32 5.17
N GLY A 208 9.24 -6.07 5.57
CA GLY A 208 9.99 -5.35 6.61
C GLY A 208 9.56 -5.74 8.03
N ALA A 209 9.00 -4.79 8.78
CA ALA A 209 8.65 -4.97 10.20
C ALA A 209 7.69 -6.15 10.48
N SER A 210 6.88 -6.55 9.50
CA SER A 210 5.96 -7.69 9.62
C SER A 210 6.64 -9.05 9.40
N GLY A 211 7.87 -9.07 8.84
CA GLY A 211 8.74 -10.25 8.75
C GLY A 211 8.31 -11.31 7.73
N ASN A 212 7.49 -10.96 6.73
CA ASN A 212 7.11 -11.91 5.69
C ASN A 212 8.30 -12.21 4.76
N ASP A 213 8.39 -13.45 4.29
CA ASP A 213 9.39 -13.86 3.31
C ASP A 213 9.13 -13.19 1.94
N PRO A 214 10.08 -12.40 1.39
CA PRO A 214 9.99 -11.80 0.07
C PRO A 214 9.59 -12.78 -1.03
N LYS A 215 10.11 -14.02 -0.99
CA LYS A 215 9.82 -15.03 -2.01
C LYS A 215 8.34 -15.42 -1.97
N LEU A 216 7.80 -15.71 -0.79
CA LEU A 216 6.38 -16.03 -0.61
C LEU A 216 5.49 -14.88 -1.07
N VAL A 217 5.84 -13.64 -0.73
CA VAL A 217 5.07 -12.45 -1.10
C VAL A 217 5.08 -12.27 -2.62
N ALA A 218 6.25 -12.34 -3.26
CA ALA A 218 6.38 -12.21 -4.70
C ALA A 218 5.63 -13.30 -5.47
N GLN A 219 5.74 -14.56 -5.03
CA GLN A 219 4.99 -15.69 -5.59
C GLN A 219 3.48 -15.53 -5.40
N SER A 220 3.03 -14.96 -4.28
CA SER A 220 1.61 -14.68 -4.02
C SER A 220 1.09 -13.63 -4.98
N PHE A 221 1.83 -12.53 -5.21
CA PHE A 221 1.47 -11.54 -6.23
C PHE A 221 1.44 -12.15 -7.64
N CYS A 222 2.46 -12.91 -8.01
CA CYS A 222 2.53 -13.57 -9.33
C CYS A 222 1.32 -14.49 -9.55
N SER A 223 0.98 -15.32 -8.56
CA SER A 223 -0.18 -16.22 -8.62
C SER A 223 -1.49 -15.45 -8.75
N CYS A 224 -1.65 -14.36 -7.98
CA CYS A 224 -2.85 -13.53 -8.02
C CYS A 224 -2.99 -12.81 -9.37
N LEU A 225 -1.91 -12.21 -9.88
CA LEU A 225 -1.91 -11.47 -11.15
C LEU A 225 -2.09 -12.38 -12.38
N LYS A 226 -1.71 -13.67 -12.31
CA LYS A 226 -1.95 -14.67 -13.37
C LYS A 226 -3.42 -15.10 -13.48
N ARG A 227 -4.31 -14.72 -12.54
CA ARG A 227 -5.75 -15.04 -12.63
C ARG A 227 -6.40 -14.34 -13.82
N ALA A 228 -7.37 -15.01 -14.43
CA ALA A 228 -8.09 -14.51 -15.60
C ALA A 228 -8.75 -13.14 -15.37
N GLU A 229 -9.24 -12.87 -14.15
CA GLU A 229 -9.90 -11.62 -13.79
C GLU A 229 -9.02 -10.36 -13.92
N PHE A 230 -7.69 -10.49 -13.94
CA PHE A 230 -6.75 -9.37 -14.07
C PHE A 230 -6.11 -9.27 -15.46
N LYS A 231 -6.40 -10.21 -16.37
CA LYS A 231 -5.85 -10.21 -17.73
C LYS A 231 -6.19 -8.90 -18.44
N GLY A 232 -5.16 -8.14 -18.80
CA GLY A 232 -5.27 -6.86 -19.48
C GLY A 232 -6.09 -5.78 -18.77
N VAL A 233 -6.24 -5.88 -17.44
CA VAL A 233 -6.86 -4.84 -16.61
C VAL A 233 -5.90 -3.68 -16.39
N PHE A 234 -4.67 -4.01 -16.00
CA PHE A 234 -3.63 -3.03 -15.71
C PHE A 234 -2.72 -2.88 -16.92
N LYS A 235 -2.41 -1.64 -17.29
CA LYS A 235 -1.42 -1.35 -18.33
C LYS A 235 0.00 -1.55 -17.81
N GLN A 236 0.29 -1.04 -16.62
CA GLN A 236 1.61 -1.12 -15.98
C GLN A 236 1.49 -1.45 -14.50
N ILE A 237 2.37 -2.32 -14.02
CA ILE A 237 2.48 -2.69 -12.62
C ILE A 237 3.95 -2.55 -12.22
N TYR A 238 4.22 -1.68 -11.25
CA TYR A 238 5.54 -1.49 -10.68
C TYR A 238 5.62 -2.20 -9.33
N PHE A 239 6.60 -3.07 -9.15
CA PHE A 239 7.07 -3.50 -7.85
C PHE A 239 8.29 -2.67 -7.49
N ASP A 240 8.06 -1.54 -6.83
CA ASP A 240 9.10 -0.60 -6.43
C ASP A 240 9.65 -1.00 -5.06
N ILE A 241 10.88 -1.54 -5.04
CA ILE A 241 11.55 -2.07 -3.85
C ILE A 241 12.82 -1.26 -3.60
N TRP A 242 12.68 -0.25 -2.75
CA TRP A 242 13.71 0.76 -2.52
C TRP A 242 14.74 0.32 -1.48
N GLN A 243 16.02 0.38 -1.84
CA GLN A 243 17.16 0.11 -0.94
C GLN A 243 17.13 -1.26 -0.23
N ASP A 244 16.50 -2.27 -0.85
CA ASP A 244 16.48 -3.64 -0.35
C ASP A 244 16.85 -4.62 -1.49
N PRO A 245 18.15 -4.80 -1.78
CA PRO A 245 18.62 -5.63 -2.88
C PRO A 245 18.20 -7.10 -2.75
N ALA A 246 18.13 -7.63 -1.52
CA ALA A 246 17.79 -9.03 -1.28
C ALA A 246 16.33 -9.30 -1.66
N THR A 247 15.41 -8.47 -1.17
CA THR A 247 13.99 -8.54 -1.55
C THR A 247 13.79 -8.27 -3.04
N LEU A 248 14.52 -7.30 -3.61
CA LEU A 248 14.45 -7.00 -5.04
C LEU A 248 14.79 -8.21 -5.92
N VAL A 249 15.82 -8.98 -5.54
CA VAL A 249 16.22 -10.19 -6.27
C VAL A 249 15.11 -11.24 -6.24
N GLU A 250 14.47 -11.48 -5.09
CA GLU A 250 13.39 -12.46 -4.99
C GLU A 250 12.18 -12.07 -5.84
N PHE A 251 11.81 -10.78 -5.86
CA PHE A 251 10.73 -10.30 -6.75
C PHE A 251 11.12 -10.43 -8.22
N LYS A 252 12.36 -10.08 -8.61
CA LYS A 252 12.82 -10.26 -9.99
C LYS A 252 12.75 -11.72 -10.43
N ARG A 253 13.19 -12.66 -9.58
CA ARG A 253 13.10 -14.09 -9.86
C ARG A 253 11.66 -14.55 -10.06
N ALA A 254 10.73 -14.11 -9.20
CA ALA A 254 9.33 -14.53 -9.27
C ALA A 254 8.58 -14.02 -10.51
N PHE A 255 8.97 -12.86 -11.06
CA PHE A 255 8.34 -12.26 -12.25
C PHE A 255 9.11 -12.50 -13.55
N ALA A 256 10.28 -13.13 -13.49
CA ALA A 256 11.00 -13.61 -14.67
C ALA A 256 10.56 -15.03 -15.12
N ALA A 257 9.76 -15.73 -14.30
CA ALA A 257 9.30 -17.11 -14.51
C ALA A 257 7.83 -17.22 -14.95
#